data_AF-A0A3D2YFA7-F1
#
_entry.id   AF-A0A3D2YFA7-F1
#
_cell.length_a   1.000
_cell.length_b   1.000
_cell.length_c   1.000
_cell.angle_alpha   90.00
_cell.angle_beta   90.00
_cell.angle_gamma   90.00
#
_symmetry.space_group_name_H-M   'P 1'
#
loop_
_entity.id
_entity.type
_entity.pdbx_description
1 polymer ?
#
loop_
_entity_poly.entity_id
_entity_poly.type
_entity_poly.pdbx_seq_one_letter_code
_entity_poly.pdbx_strand_id
1 'polypeptide(L)' 'EDCGKGLWRPQDYDSADGLVTDVPGVPLIVFSADCNVLLLHDPVRRVIGAAHAGWRGTAAGI' A
#
# COMPACT_ATOMS: atom_id res chain seq x y z
N GLU A 1 -8.04 -10.29 -7.62
CA GLU A 1 -8.14 -10.44 -6.15
C GLU A 1 -6.74 -10.42 -5.56
N ASP A 2 -6.31 -9.29 -4.98
CA ASP A 2 -4.92 -9.15 -4.50
C ASP A 2 -4.75 -9.40 -3.00
N CYS A 3 -5.85 -9.49 -2.25
CA CYS A 3 -5.83 -9.71 -0.81
C CYS A 3 -4.95 -10.91 -0.41
N GLY A 4 -4.01 -10.72 0.50
CA GLY A 4 -3.15 -11.80 1.01
C GLY A 4 -2.02 -12.23 0.06
N LYS A 5 -1.84 -11.64 -1.12
CA LYS A 5 -0.60 -11.81 -1.90
C LYS A 5 0.59 -11.25 -1.09
N GLY A 6 1.72 -11.97 -1.09
CA GLY A 6 2.92 -11.63 -0.31
C GLY A 6 2.90 -12.04 1.16
N LEU A 7 1.72 -12.30 1.74
CA LEU A 7 1.55 -12.79 3.13
C LEU A 7 1.10 -14.26 3.19
N TRP A 8 0.03 -14.60 2.46
CA TRP A 8 -0.63 -15.91 2.50
C TRP A 8 -0.60 -16.62 1.14
N ARG A 9 -0.39 -15.87 0.06
CA ARG A 9 -0.37 -16.35 -1.33
C ARG A 9 0.84 -15.77 -2.07
N PRO A 10 1.39 -16.46 -3.08
CA PRO A 10 2.46 -15.91 -3.91
C PRO A 10 2.02 -14.60 -4.58
N GLN A 11 2.97 -13.67 -4.70
CA GLN A 11 2.81 -12.47 -5.50
C GLN A 11 3.09 -12.79 -6.97
N ASP A 12 2.24 -12.32 -7.87
CA ASP A 12 2.26 -12.58 -9.32
C ASP A 12 2.56 -11.31 -10.15
N TYR A 13 3.08 -10.27 -9.51
CA TYR A 13 3.54 -9.01 -10.10
C TYR A 13 4.93 -8.64 -9.56
N ASP A 14 5.68 -7.83 -10.31
CA ASP A 14 7.11 -7.56 -10.05
C ASP A 14 7.36 -6.94 -8.66
N SER A 15 6.74 -5.79 -8.36
CA SER A 15 6.78 -5.15 -7.04
C SER A 15 5.75 -4.02 -6.94
N ALA A 16 5.37 -3.65 -5.72
CA ALA A 16 4.54 -2.48 -5.44
C ALA A 16 4.91 -1.85 -4.09
N ASP A 17 5.05 -0.52 -4.06
CA ASP A 17 5.27 0.27 -2.84
C ASP A 17 3.99 0.99 -2.36
N GLY A 18 2.88 0.83 -3.08
CA GLY A 18 1.60 1.48 -2.77
C GLY A 18 0.43 0.53 -2.95
N LEU A 19 -0.53 0.61 -2.04
CA LEU A 19 -1.78 -0.13 -2.05
C LEU A 19 -2.96 0.84 -1.92
N VAL A 20 -4.08 0.51 -2.53
CA VAL A 20 -5.34 1.25 -2.45
C VAL A 20 -6.52 0.29 -2.37
N THR A 21 -7.54 0.62 -1.58
CA THR A 21 -8.78 -0.15 -1.57
C THR A 21 -9.98 0.71 -1.21
N ASP A 22 -11.11 0.42 -1.84
CA ASP A 22 -12.44 0.91 -1.50
C ASP A 22 -13.31 -0.19 -0.83
N VAL A 23 -12.76 -1.39 -0.62
CA VAL A 23 -13.47 -2.54 -0.08
C VAL A 23 -13.49 -2.49 1.45
N PRO A 24 -14.67 -2.34 2.09
CA PRO A 24 -14.74 -2.32 3.54
C PRO A 24 -14.27 -3.64 4.15
N GLY A 25 -13.54 -3.55 5.27
CA GLY A 25 -13.03 -4.73 5.99
C GLY A 25 -11.74 -5.32 5.41
N VAL A 26 -11.18 -4.76 4.33
CA VAL A 26 -9.87 -5.14 3.80
C VAL A 26 -8.80 -4.19 4.35
N PRO A 27 -7.89 -4.65 5.22
CA PRO A 27 -6.79 -3.82 5.69
C PRO A 27 -5.70 -3.68 4.61
N LEU A 28 -5.12 -2.50 4.51
CA LEU A 28 -3.88 -2.28 3.74
C LEU A 28 -2.67 -2.48 4.66
N ILE A 29 -1.69 -3.28 4.21
CA ILE A 29 -0.50 -3.63 5.00
C ILE A 29 0.74 -3.19 4.24
N VAL A 30 1.54 -2.34 4.89
CA VAL A 30 2.82 -1.86 4.39
C VAL A 30 3.86 -2.04 5.49
N PHE A 31 5.00 -2.64 5.16
CA PHE A 31 6.10 -2.82 6.10
C PHE A 31 7.08 -1.66 6.02
N SER A 32 7.62 -1.25 7.16
CA SER A 32 8.72 -0.30 7.21
C SER A 32 9.61 -0.55 8.43
N ALA A 33 10.89 -0.31 8.25
CA ALA A 33 11.85 -0.03 9.30
C ALA A 33 12.61 1.22 8.85
N ASP A 34 12.39 2.34 9.53
CA ASP A 34 12.94 3.69 9.26
C ASP A 34 12.32 4.49 8.10
N CYS A 35 11.86 3.84 7.02
CA CYS A 35 11.21 4.55 5.91
C CYS A 35 9.85 5.16 6.31
N ASN A 36 9.43 6.24 5.65
CA ASN A 36 8.12 6.83 5.92
C ASN A 36 6.99 5.91 5.44
N VAL A 37 5.87 5.91 6.15
CA VAL A 37 4.62 5.29 5.71
C VAL A 37 3.60 6.38 5.51
N LEU A 38 3.05 6.47 4.30
CA LEU A 38 2.00 7.41 3.95
C LEU A 38 0.65 6.70 4.07
N LEU A 39 -0.24 7.23 4.90
CA LEU A 39 -1.63 6.78 5.00
C LEU A 39 -2.54 7.85 4.41
N LEU A 40 -3.37 7.45 3.46
CA LEU A 40 -4.26 8.32 2.70
C LEU A 40 -5.70 7.89 2.93
N HIS A 41 -6.61 8.86 3.04
CA HIS A 41 -8.03 8.63 3.19
C HIS A 41 -8.82 9.64 2.37
N ASP A 42 -9.63 9.15 1.44
CA ASP A 42 -10.66 9.92 0.74
C ASP A 42 -12.02 9.65 1.40
N PRO A 43 -12.57 10.58 2.19
CA PRO A 43 -13.84 10.39 2.87
C PRO A 43 -15.05 10.44 1.94
N VAL A 44 -14.93 11.04 0.75
CA VAL A 44 -16.04 11.17 -0.21
C VAL A 44 -16.18 9.88 -1.00
N ARG A 45 -15.08 9.37 -1.55
CA ARG A 45 -15.07 8.10 -2.30
C ARG A 45 -14.99 6.88 -1.38
N ARG A 46 -14.70 7.07 -0.09
CA ARG A 46 -14.52 6.02 0.93
C ARG A 46 -13.39 5.06 0.55
N VAL A 47 -12.28 5.64 0.11
CA VAL A 47 -11.07 4.92 -0.31
C VAL A 47 -9.96 5.18 0.69
N ILE A 48 -9.18 4.15 0.99
CA ILE A 48 -7.93 4.29 1.74
C ILE A 48 -6.75 3.90 0.86
N GLY A 49 -5.61 4.53 1.11
CA GLY A 49 -4.32 4.20 0.50
C GLY A 49 -3.24 4.07 1.55
N ALA A 50 -2.27 3.20 1.30
CA ALA A 50 -1.08 3.06 2.11
C ALA A 50 0.15 2.91 1.21
N ALA A 51 1.21 3.67 1.46
CA ALA A 51 2.44 3.60 0.67
C ALA A 51 3.71 3.58 1.55
N HIS A 52 4.69 2.79 1.13
CA HIS A 52 6.04 2.80 1.65
C HIS A 52 6.86 3.87 0.91
N ALA A 53 7.23 4.93 1.63
CA ALA A 53 7.95 6.08 1.10
C ALA A 53 9.39 6.11 1.64
N GLY A 54 10.21 5.16 1.18
CA GLY A 54 11.66 5.25 1.32
C GLY A 54 12.24 6.34 0.42
N TRP A 55 13.49 6.78 0.71
CA TRP A 55 14.10 7.93 0.02
C TRP A 55 14.10 7.82 -1.52
N ARG A 56 14.27 6.62 -2.07
CA ARG A 56 14.22 6.37 -3.53
C ARG A 56 12.82 6.60 -4.10
N GLY A 57 11.80 6.05 -3.43
CA GLY A 57 10.41 6.22 -3.81
C GLY A 57 10.01 7.69 -3.74
N THR A 58 10.34 8.36 -2.64
CA THR A 58 10.08 9.81 -2.47
C THR A 58 10.75 10.64 -3.56
N ALA A 59 12.01 10.36 -3.91
CA ALA A 59 12.70 11.06 -4.99
C ALA A 59 12.08 10.78 -6.38
N ALA A 60 11.45 9.62 -6.57
CA ALA A 60 10.77 9.23 -7.81
C ALA A 60 9.29 9.69 -7.89
N GLY A 61 8.75 10.28 -6.81
CA GLY A 61 7.37 10.77 -6.77
C GLY A 61 6.32 9.72 -6.40
N ILE A 62 6.69 8.75 -5.57
CA ILE A 62 5.72 7.90 -4.87
C ILE A 62 4.68 8.72 -4.09
#